data_AF-M3B3F7-F1
#
_entry.id   AF-M3B3F7-F1
#
_cell.length_a   1.000
_cell.length_b   1.000
_cell.length_c   1.000
_cell.angle_alpha   90.00
_cell.angle_beta   90.00
_cell.angle_gamma   90.00
#
_symmetry.space_group_name_H-M   'P 1'
#
loop_
_entity.id
_entity.type
_entity.pdbx_description
1 polymer ?
#
loop_
_entity_poly.entity_id
_entity_poly.type
_entity_poly.pdbx_seq_one_letter_code
_entity_poly.pdbx_strand_id
1 'polypeptide(L)'
;MNPEALLKAYGWSGSGSLDSHNGSDSRGLSKPLLISKKVDVLGVGLNKHAAVSDQWWMRAYDSGLKDLGTGKKSTLAEVREKGMFAGGLYGRFVKGESEGGTLQLEEKKKKRKRSEEESDSGYESKNGKRRKTEGERRVKKSVLRTVDRFVVEAKRRNLLDGAVSKFANSKSVVDLYGEETVAAVFKDAGLGHGGELSTTSAKQRRYSNEKQLRQLKKVAKVFVISQLSPGEQAELQNGGTSSDNACVEKQLGEDQAEAARVAAKAAKKEAKSAQKQKDREMKAWEKGITIEEYLRQREEKKASKSKLRTENAESLAMPAFVVDSVGDDSLTAQANQVVDATGNVRNTTMKEVPIPSDTAIGNGIEAKKLPKPVRKPRAQSMHKEREAKNSSKARVKIAKQESLTLRILTESRKAEKGTKRATIGGLEDVPLIAVTSKKGEAWTKAEMKQARTAARRTIKNEKKKTKKTKMGRGAKKYKKVSRK
;
A
#
# COMPACT_ATOMS: atom_id res chain seq x y z
N MET A 1 -40.18 -15.50 26.08
CA MET A 1 -40.54 -14.14 25.59
C MET A 1 -41.78 -14.27 24.74
N ASN A 2 -42.81 -13.47 24.99
CA ASN A 2 -44.05 -13.51 24.24
C ASN A 2 -43.96 -12.53 23.04
N PRO A 3 -43.92 -13.00 21.78
CA PRO A 3 -43.61 -12.16 20.62
C PRO A 3 -44.64 -11.05 20.39
N GLU A 4 -45.91 -11.30 20.71
CA GLU A 4 -46.99 -10.32 20.55
C GLU A 4 -46.82 -9.11 21.48
N ALA A 5 -46.44 -9.34 22.74
CA ALA A 5 -46.18 -8.28 23.69
C ALA A 5 -44.99 -7.40 23.26
N LEU A 6 -43.96 -8.02 22.67
CA LEU A 6 -42.78 -7.34 22.17
C LEU A 6 -43.12 -6.48 20.94
N LEU A 7 -43.92 -7.00 20.00
CA LEU A 7 -44.38 -6.22 18.84
C LEU A 7 -45.30 -5.06 19.26
N LYS A 8 -46.23 -5.27 20.19
CA LYS A 8 -47.05 -4.19 20.76
C LYS A 8 -46.20 -3.09 21.38
N ALA A 9 -45.13 -3.43 22.10
CA ALA A 9 -44.20 -2.47 22.67
C ALA A 9 -43.43 -1.66 21.59
N TYR A 10 -43.22 -2.23 20.40
CA TYR A 10 -42.64 -1.54 19.23
C TYR A 10 -43.68 -0.81 18.37
N GLY A 11 -44.91 -0.63 18.85
CA GLY A 11 -45.95 0.14 18.17
C GLY A 11 -46.75 -0.63 17.13
N TRP A 12 -46.72 -1.97 17.16
CA TRP A 12 -47.59 -2.77 16.30
C TRP A 12 -48.98 -2.92 16.89
N SER A 13 -49.97 -2.40 16.16
CA SER A 13 -51.38 -2.37 16.56
C SER A 13 -52.15 -3.54 15.92
N GLY A 14 -52.05 -4.73 16.52
CA GLY A 14 -53.01 -5.82 16.31
C GLY A 14 -52.51 -7.07 15.58
N SER A 15 -53.42 -7.99 15.30
CA SER A 15 -53.22 -9.25 14.58
C SER A 15 -53.95 -9.18 13.24
N GLY A 16 -53.27 -9.34 12.10
CA GLY A 16 -53.89 -9.18 10.79
C GLY A 16 -53.07 -9.70 9.60
N SER A 17 -53.49 -9.32 8.38
CA SER A 17 -52.77 -9.53 7.13
C SER A 17 -52.01 -8.25 6.75
N LEU A 18 -50.88 -8.36 6.06
CA LEU A 18 -50.05 -7.21 5.64
C LEU A 18 -50.68 -6.37 4.52
N ASP A 19 -51.77 -6.84 3.92
CA ASP A 19 -52.54 -6.15 2.91
C ASP A 19 -53.86 -5.65 3.47
N SER A 20 -54.00 -4.32 3.57
CA SER A 20 -55.24 -3.64 3.22
C SER A 20 -54.97 -2.14 3.03
N HIS A 21 -55.12 -1.68 1.80
CA HIS A 21 -55.51 -0.31 1.55
C HIS A 21 -56.89 -0.09 2.19
N ASN A 22 -56.97 0.90 3.08
CA ASN A 22 -58.17 1.52 3.66
C ASN A 22 -58.88 0.78 4.82
N GLY A 23 -58.91 1.43 5.99
CA GLY A 23 -59.84 1.12 7.10
C GLY A 23 -59.16 0.96 8.45
N SER A 24 -59.82 1.39 9.51
CA SER A 24 -59.38 1.41 10.92
C SER A 24 -59.04 0.04 11.56
N ASP A 25 -59.02 -1.04 10.78
CA ASP A 25 -58.80 -2.40 11.24
C ASP A 25 -57.36 -2.87 10.93
N SER A 26 -56.50 -2.56 11.90
CA SER A 26 -55.21 -3.18 12.28
C SER A 26 -54.31 -3.83 11.22
N ARG A 27 -53.21 -3.14 10.91
CA ARG A 27 -51.98 -3.67 10.30
C ARG A 27 -51.13 -4.45 11.33
N GLY A 28 -51.26 -5.78 11.39
CA GLY A 28 -50.35 -6.59 12.19
C GLY A 28 -50.12 -7.98 11.61
N LEU A 29 -49.14 -8.73 12.10
CA LEU A 29 -48.88 -10.11 11.67
C LEU A 29 -49.72 -11.05 12.54
N SER A 30 -50.56 -11.87 11.93
CA SER A 30 -51.16 -13.00 12.64
C SER A 30 -50.08 -14.04 13.00
N LYS A 31 -49.97 -14.39 14.29
CA LYS A 31 -49.05 -15.40 14.84
C LYS A 31 -47.55 -15.16 14.55
N PRO A 32 -46.95 -14.11 15.12
CA PRO A 32 -45.53 -13.82 14.94
C PRO A 32 -44.66 -14.95 15.52
N LEU A 33 -43.98 -15.70 14.65
CA LEU A 33 -42.97 -16.67 15.09
C LEU A 33 -41.70 -15.95 15.52
N LEU A 34 -41.34 -16.11 16.79
CA LEU A 34 -40.10 -15.56 17.32
C LEU A 34 -38.90 -16.39 16.85
N ILE A 35 -38.35 -16.05 15.68
CA ILE A 35 -37.11 -16.66 15.20
C ILE A 35 -35.94 -16.00 15.95
N SER A 36 -35.57 -16.55 17.11
CA SER A 36 -34.33 -16.15 17.75
C SER A 36 -33.15 -16.62 16.89
N LYS A 37 -32.42 -15.69 16.28
CA LYS A 37 -31.15 -16.03 15.64
C LYS A 37 -30.17 -16.39 16.75
N LYS A 38 -29.87 -17.69 16.89
CA LYS A 38 -28.77 -18.17 17.74
C LYS A 38 -27.46 -17.62 17.17
N VAL A 39 -26.97 -16.54 17.77
CA VAL A 39 -25.64 -16.01 17.46
C VAL A 39 -24.63 -16.89 18.18
N ASP A 40 -24.34 -18.07 17.61
CA ASP A 40 -23.31 -18.97 18.16
C ASP A 40 -21.94 -18.26 18.12
N VAL A 41 -21.50 -17.78 19.28
CA VAL A 41 -20.19 -17.13 19.51
C VAL A 41 -19.03 -18.13 19.41
N LEU A 42 -19.33 -19.44 19.36
CA LEU A 42 -18.35 -20.52 19.39
C LEU A 42 -17.82 -20.93 17.99
N GLY A 43 -18.36 -20.35 16.91
CA GLY A 43 -17.88 -20.59 15.55
C GLY A 43 -16.74 -19.67 15.17
N VAL A 44 -15.52 -20.19 15.11
CA VAL A 44 -14.31 -19.53 14.59
C VAL A 44 -14.49 -19.22 13.09
N GLY A 45 -15.26 -18.18 12.74
CA GLY A 45 -15.52 -17.85 11.33
C GLY A 45 -16.60 -16.81 11.04
N LEU A 46 -17.52 -16.52 11.96
CA LEU A 46 -18.52 -15.47 11.75
C LEU A 46 -17.94 -14.12 12.20
N ASN A 47 -17.18 -13.48 11.30
CA ASN A 47 -16.87 -12.06 11.43
C ASN A 47 -18.19 -11.29 11.58
N LYS A 48 -18.46 -10.77 12.78
CA LYS A 48 -19.57 -9.82 13.04
C LYS A 48 -19.56 -8.61 12.09
N HIS A 49 -18.43 -8.36 11.41
CA HIS A 49 -18.25 -7.32 10.40
C HIS A 49 -18.67 -7.72 8.98
N ALA A 50 -18.92 -9.00 8.68
CA ALA A 50 -19.37 -9.42 7.34
C ALA A 50 -20.86 -9.08 7.11
N ALA A 51 -21.72 -9.23 8.13
CA ALA A 51 -23.09 -8.73 8.04
C ALA A 51 -23.17 -7.19 8.01
N VAL A 52 -22.19 -6.51 8.63
CA VAL A 52 -22.10 -5.04 8.63
C VAL A 52 -21.53 -4.51 7.30
N SER A 53 -20.79 -5.33 6.54
CA SER A 53 -20.35 -4.97 5.20
C SER A 53 -21.44 -5.05 4.15
N ASP A 54 -22.58 -5.70 4.43
CA ASP A 54 -23.75 -5.76 3.53
C ASP A 54 -24.74 -4.60 3.75
N GLN A 55 -24.71 -3.93 4.92
CA GLN A 55 -25.59 -2.79 5.24
C GLN A 55 -24.97 -1.41 4.93
N TRP A 56 -24.09 -1.38 3.95
CA TRP A 56 -23.40 -0.16 3.55
C TRP A 56 -24.29 0.73 2.66
N TRP A 57 -25.25 0.15 1.94
CA TRP A 57 -26.27 0.88 1.17
C TRP A 57 -27.24 1.65 2.09
N MET A 58 -27.69 1.04 3.19
CA MET A 58 -28.49 1.71 4.23
C MET A 58 -27.76 2.94 4.79
N ARG A 59 -26.44 2.82 5.00
CA ARG A 59 -25.63 3.96 5.47
C ARG A 59 -25.43 5.04 4.41
N ALA A 60 -25.27 4.67 3.15
CA ALA A 60 -25.16 5.62 2.04
C ALA A 60 -26.48 6.39 1.83
N TYR A 61 -27.60 5.68 1.96
CA TYR A 61 -28.95 6.26 1.93
C TYR A 61 -29.20 7.19 3.12
N ASP A 62 -28.89 6.76 4.35
CA ASP A 62 -28.96 7.60 5.56
C ASP A 62 -28.06 8.84 5.48
N SER A 63 -26.87 8.72 4.90
CA SER A 63 -26.00 9.88 4.67
C SER A 63 -26.59 10.83 3.62
N GLY A 64 -27.20 10.27 2.57
CA GLY A 64 -27.90 11.07 1.56
C GLY A 64 -29.07 11.85 2.15
N LEU A 65 -29.85 11.22 3.04
CA LEU A 65 -30.94 11.87 3.76
C LEU A 65 -30.45 12.97 4.72
N LYS A 66 -29.32 12.77 5.39
CA LYS A 66 -28.73 13.78 6.30
C LYS A 66 -28.10 14.96 5.58
N ASP A 67 -27.64 14.75 4.35
CA ASP A 67 -27.01 15.80 3.55
C ASP A 67 -28.03 16.63 2.74
N LEU A 68 -29.26 16.12 2.55
CA LEU A 68 -30.37 16.89 1.98
C LEU A 68 -30.68 18.12 2.84
N GLY A 69 -30.56 19.32 2.24
CA GLY A 69 -30.80 20.60 2.90
C GLY A 69 -29.55 21.29 3.49
N THR A 70 -28.39 20.63 3.54
CA THR A 70 -27.16 21.22 4.12
C THR A 70 -26.26 21.95 3.12
N GLY A 71 -26.67 22.03 1.84
CA GLY A 71 -25.89 22.65 0.75
C GLY A 71 -24.62 21.88 0.36
N LYS A 72 -24.33 20.74 1.01
CA LYS A 72 -23.20 19.88 0.66
C LYS A 72 -23.56 19.01 -0.54
N LYS A 73 -22.61 18.83 -1.46
CA LYS A 73 -22.79 17.91 -2.60
C LYS A 73 -23.12 16.52 -2.05
N SER A 74 -24.33 16.03 -2.32
CA SER A 74 -24.77 14.72 -1.83
C SER A 74 -23.86 13.62 -2.41
N THR A 75 -23.72 12.51 -1.68
CA THR A 75 -22.97 11.34 -2.14
C THR A 75 -23.48 10.82 -3.49
N LEU A 76 -24.77 11.00 -3.78
CA LEU A 76 -25.37 10.68 -5.08
C LEU A 76 -24.92 11.66 -6.19
N ALA A 77 -24.77 12.95 -5.89
CA ALA A 77 -24.24 13.94 -6.84
C ALA A 77 -22.76 13.66 -7.17
N GLU A 78 -21.96 13.22 -6.18
CA GLU A 78 -20.57 12.81 -6.41
C GLU A 78 -20.47 11.52 -7.25
N VAL A 79 -21.39 10.57 -7.07
CA VAL A 79 -21.50 9.37 -7.92
C VAL A 79 -21.94 9.71 -9.35
N ARG A 80 -22.81 10.72 -9.52
CA ARG A 80 -23.22 11.23 -10.84
C ARG A 80 -22.06 11.94 -11.57
N GLU A 81 -21.27 12.76 -10.87
CA GLU A 81 -20.13 13.50 -11.47
C GLU A 81 -18.91 12.60 -11.75
N LYS A 82 -18.50 11.75 -10.80
CA LYS A 82 -17.23 10.99 -10.90
C LYS A 82 -17.41 9.55 -11.41
N GLY A 83 -18.65 9.13 -11.61
CA GLY A 83 -19.01 7.78 -12.02
C GLY A 83 -18.89 6.72 -10.90
N MET A 84 -19.57 5.60 -11.08
CA MET A 84 -19.74 4.52 -10.10
C MET A 84 -18.44 3.97 -9.47
N PHE A 85 -17.29 4.12 -10.15
CA PHE A 85 -16.01 3.53 -9.75
C PHE A 85 -15.12 4.43 -8.87
N ALA A 86 -15.39 5.74 -8.79
CA ALA A 86 -14.54 6.67 -8.04
C ALA A 86 -14.81 6.68 -6.52
N GLY A 87 -15.91 6.08 -6.08
CA GLY A 87 -16.29 6.03 -4.67
C GLY A 87 -17.72 5.56 -4.40
N GLY A 88 -18.42 5.07 -5.43
CA GLY A 88 -19.81 4.66 -5.36
C GLY A 88 -20.02 3.16 -5.28
N LEU A 89 -21.31 2.80 -5.25
CA LEU A 89 -21.92 1.54 -4.85
C LEU A 89 -21.10 0.26 -5.24
N TYR A 90 -20.57 0.21 -6.46
CA TYR A 90 -19.95 -1.01 -6.99
C TYR A 90 -18.42 -0.98 -7.12
N GLY A 91 -17.75 0.10 -6.73
CA GLY A 91 -16.29 0.23 -6.87
C GLY A 91 -15.47 -0.69 -5.94
N ARG A 92 -16.08 -1.20 -4.86
CA ARG A 92 -15.44 -2.15 -3.92
C ARG A 92 -15.66 -3.61 -4.26
N PHE A 93 -16.59 -3.92 -5.17
CA PHE A 93 -16.76 -5.27 -5.67
C PHE A 93 -15.69 -5.51 -6.75
N VAL A 94 -14.65 -6.25 -6.39
CA VAL A 94 -13.77 -6.88 -7.39
C VAL A 94 -14.68 -7.82 -8.18
N LYS A 95 -14.85 -7.56 -9.48
CA LYS A 95 -15.52 -8.50 -10.38
C LYS A 95 -14.81 -9.85 -10.22
N GLY A 96 -15.47 -10.79 -9.55
CA GLY A 96 -15.00 -12.18 -9.50
C GLY A 96 -14.80 -12.68 -10.93
N GLU A 97 -13.90 -13.64 -11.13
CA GLU A 97 -13.81 -14.36 -12.41
C GLU A 97 -15.24 -14.77 -12.81
N SER A 98 -15.64 -14.41 -14.02
CA SER A 98 -16.93 -14.85 -14.55
C SER A 98 -16.88 -16.37 -14.64
N GLU A 99 -17.57 -17.06 -13.73
CA GLU A 99 -17.87 -18.47 -13.92
C GLU A 99 -18.66 -18.56 -15.23
N GLY A 100 -18.10 -19.27 -16.21
CA GLY A 100 -18.75 -19.47 -17.50
C GLY A 100 -20.14 -20.04 -17.27
N GLY A 101 -21.17 -19.26 -17.61
CA GLY A 101 -22.56 -19.70 -17.49
C GLY A 101 -22.75 -21.03 -18.20
N THR A 102 -23.55 -21.90 -17.62
CA THR A 102 -23.87 -23.25 -18.11
C THR A 102 -24.84 -23.23 -19.29
N LEU A 103 -24.89 -22.13 -20.05
CA LEU A 103 -25.60 -22.07 -21.32
C LEU A 103 -24.68 -22.68 -22.37
N GLN A 104 -25.02 -23.90 -22.79
CA GLN A 104 -24.33 -24.66 -23.82
C GLN A 104 -24.26 -23.83 -25.12
N LEU A 105 -23.10 -23.25 -25.38
CA LEU A 105 -22.72 -22.78 -26.71
C LEU A 105 -22.28 -24.02 -27.50
N GLU A 106 -23.27 -24.68 -28.11
CA GLU A 106 -23.06 -25.66 -29.17
C GLU A 106 -22.23 -25.02 -30.29
N GLU A 107 -21.10 -25.67 -30.60
CA GLU A 107 -20.14 -25.25 -31.61
C GLU A 107 -20.77 -25.31 -33.01
N LYS A 108 -20.82 -24.19 -33.74
CA LYS A 108 -20.91 -24.22 -35.20
C LYS A 108 -19.84 -23.35 -35.85
N LYS A 109 -18.77 -24.02 -36.28
CA LYS A 109 -17.91 -23.59 -37.39
C LYS A 109 -18.77 -23.46 -38.65
N LYS A 110 -18.91 -22.25 -39.21
CA LYS A 110 -19.05 -22.06 -40.67
C LYS A 110 -18.81 -20.62 -41.08
N LYS A 111 -17.90 -20.45 -42.05
CA LYS A 111 -17.82 -19.29 -42.94
C LYS A 111 -19.23 -19.01 -43.51
N ARG A 112 -19.72 -17.77 -43.42
CA ARG A 112 -20.37 -17.06 -44.55
C ARG A 112 -20.77 -15.62 -44.23
N LYS A 113 -20.85 -14.91 -45.34
CA LYS A 113 -21.12 -13.51 -45.68
C LYS A 113 -22.57 -13.10 -45.33
N ARG A 114 -22.73 -11.89 -44.78
CA ARG A 114 -23.83 -10.89 -44.96
C ARG A 114 -25.31 -11.27 -44.71
N SER A 115 -25.91 -10.66 -43.67
CA SER A 115 -27.16 -9.84 -43.60
C SER A 115 -27.46 -9.64 -42.09
N GLU A 116 -27.51 -8.45 -41.52
CA GLU A 116 -28.60 -7.46 -41.56
C GLU A 116 -29.95 -8.08 -41.16
N GLU A 117 -30.26 -8.10 -39.86
CA GLU A 117 -31.45 -7.46 -39.25
C GLU A 117 -31.58 -7.80 -37.74
N GLU A 118 -32.31 -6.91 -37.07
CA GLU A 118 -32.56 -6.65 -35.65
C GLU A 118 -32.62 -7.83 -34.66
N SER A 119 -31.94 -7.65 -33.52
CA SER A 119 -32.52 -8.04 -32.23
C SER A 119 -31.95 -7.16 -31.12
N ASP A 120 -32.76 -6.17 -30.78
CA ASP A 120 -32.67 -5.28 -29.64
C ASP A 120 -32.81 -6.07 -28.33
N SER A 121 -31.71 -6.19 -27.58
CA SER A 121 -31.79 -6.42 -26.14
C SER A 121 -30.70 -5.63 -25.42
N GLY A 122 -31.06 -4.40 -25.09
CA GLY A 122 -30.25 -3.42 -24.37
C GLY A 122 -29.83 -3.85 -22.97
N TYR A 123 -28.76 -4.64 -22.87
CA TYR A 123 -27.91 -4.69 -21.69
C TYR A 123 -26.53 -4.11 -22.00
N GLU A 124 -26.49 -2.79 -21.97
CA GLU A 124 -25.33 -1.93 -22.18
C GLU A 124 -24.30 -2.14 -21.05
N SER A 125 -23.44 -3.15 -21.21
CA SER A 125 -22.34 -3.42 -20.28
C SER A 125 -21.28 -2.32 -20.42
N LYS A 126 -21.38 -1.28 -19.57
CA LYS A 126 -20.44 -0.13 -19.48
C LYS A 126 -19.04 -0.49 -18.94
N ASN A 127 -18.46 -1.61 -19.37
CA ASN A 127 -17.02 -1.78 -19.43
C ASN A 127 -16.57 -1.40 -20.84
N GLY A 128 -16.62 -0.10 -21.13
CA GLY A 128 -16.17 0.53 -22.37
C GLY A 128 -14.66 0.46 -22.56
N LYS A 129 -14.07 -0.74 -22.53
CA LYS A 129 -12.86 -1.01 -23.30
C LYS A 129 -13.29 -0.92 -24.76
N ARG A 130 -13.34 0.31 -25.29
CA ARG A 130 -13.38 0.57 -26.73
C ARG A 130 -12.35 -0.38 -27.32
N ARG A 131 -12.81 -1.31 -28.16
CA ARG A 131 -11.94 -2.26 -28.85
C ARG A 131 -10.96 -1.39 -29.64
N LYS A 132 -9.76 -1.20 -29.09
CA LYS A 132 -8.67 -0.55 -29.81
C LYS A 132 -8.60 -1.22 -31.16
N THR A 133 -8.70 -0.43 -32.22
CA THR A 133 -8.64 -0.96 -33.57
C THR A 133 -7.32 -1.71 -33.72
N GLU A 134 -7.34 -2.80 -34.49
CA GLU A 134 -6.15 -3.61 -34.66
C GLU A 134 -4.99 -2.79 -35.25
N GLY A 135 -5.31 -1.81 -36.11
CA GLY A 135 -4.37 -0.81 -36.66
C GLY A 135 -3.62 -0.04 -35.57
N GLU A 136 -4.33 0.60 -34.64
CA GLU A 136 -3.71 1.37 -33.54
C GLU A 136 -2.72 0.52 -32.73
N ARG A 137 -3.07 -0.74 -32.45
CA ARG A 137 -2.17 -1.66 -31.72
C ARG A 137 -0.93 -2.00 -32.52
N ARG A 138 -1.06 -2.20 -33.84
CA ARG A 138 0.07 -2.49 -34.73
C ARG A 138 1.01 -1.29 -34.82
N VAL A 139 0.48 -0.08 -35.03
CA VAL A 139 1.27 1.17 -35.08
C VAL A 139 1.97 1.43 -33.75
N LYS A 140 1.26 1.36 -32.60
CA LYS A 140 1.87 1.52 -31.26
C LYS A 140 3.01 0.52 -31.02
N LYS A 141 2.82 -0.74 -31.41
CA LYS A 141 3.83 -1.79 -31.26
C LYS A 141 5.04 -1.54 -32.17
N SER A 142 4.81 -1.02 -33.39
CA SER A 142 5.88 -0.61 -34.31
C SER A 142 6.72 0.53 -33.72
N VAL A 143 6.08 1.60 -33.26
CA VAL A 143 6.75 2.74 -32.63
C VAL A 143 7.58 2.30 -31.43
N LEU A 144 7.01 1.48 -30.54
CA LEU A 144 7.75 0.99 -29.36
C LEU A 144 8.96 0.14 -29.72
N ARG A 145 8.86 -0.70 -30.77
CA ARG A 145 10.00 -1.48 -31.27
C ARG A 145 11.12 -0.56 -31.78
N THR A 146 10.78 0.47 -32.55
CA THR A 146 11.77 1.43 -33.04
C THR A 146 12.42 2.21 -31.89
N VAL A 147 11.64 2.66 -30.91
CA VAL A 147 12.16 3.32 -29.69
C VAL A 147 13.11 2.40 -28.91
N ASP A 148 12.78 1.12 -28.76
CA ASP A 148 13.67 0.17 -28.09
C ASP A 148 14.97 -0.05 -28.89
N ARG A 149 14.95 0.07 -30.23
CA ARG A 149 16.18 0.05 -31.03
C ARG A 149 17.07 1.28 -30.77
N PHE A 150 16.50 2.47 -30.57
CA PHE A 150 17.27 3.66 -30.16
C PHE A 150 17.98 3.43 -28.82
N VAL A 151 17.32 2.75 -27.87
CA VAL A 151 17.93 2.40 -26.58
C VAL A 151 19.09 1.40 -26.75
N VAL A 152 18.96 0.45 -27.67
CA VAL A 152 20.02 -0.52 -27.97
C VAL A 152 21.23 0.18 -28.59
N GLU A 153 21.01 1.10 -29.53
CA GLU A 153 22.08 1.91 -30.11
C GLU A 153 22.75 2.81 -29.08
N ALA A 154 22.00 3.47 -28.19
CA ALA A 154 22.58 4.26 -27.10
C ALA A 154 23.47 3.41 -26.18
N LYS A 155 23.06 2.16 -25.86
CA LYS A 155 23.88 1.22 -25.09
C LYS A 155 25.11 0.74 -25.87
N ARG A 156 24.96 0.51 -27.19
CA ARG A 156 26.07 0.10 -28.06
C ARG A 156 27.17 1.16 -28.11
N ARG A 157 26.80 2.44 -28.04
CA ARG A 157 27.71 3.60 -27.95
C ARG A 157 28.17 3.91 -26.52
N ASN A 158 27.83 3.06 -25.55
CA ASN A 158 28.13 3.28 -24.12
C ASN A 158 27.58 4.60 -23.54
N LEU A 159 26.52 5.18 -24.13
CA LEU A 159 25.84 6.37 -23.60
C LEU A 159 24.91 6.02 -22.43
N LEU A 160 24.54 4.74 -22.28
CA LEU A 160 23.72 4.23 -21.18
C LEU A 160 24.32 2.94 -20.63
N ASP A 161 24.40 2.83 -19.31
CA ASP A 161 24.85 1.59 -18.67
C ASP A 161 23.85 0.45 -18.89
N GLY A 162 24.39 -0.72 -19.24
CA GLY A 162 23.67 -1.97 -19.21
C GLY A 162 24.06 -2.91 -20.34
N ALA A 163 23.81 -4.20 -20.15
CA ALA A 163 24.05 -5.19 -21.18
C ALA A 163 23.24 -4.85 -22.45
N VAL A 164 23.93 -4.90 -23.60
CA VAL A 164 23.32 -4.81 -24.92
C VAL A 164 22.50 -6.08 -25.13
N SER A 165 21.18 -5.94 -25.26
CA SER A 165 20.33 -7.06 -25.62
C SER A 165 20.55 -7.40 -27.09
N LYS A 166 20.88 -8.65 -27.39
CA LYS A 166 20.99 -9.14 -28.76
C LYS A 166 19.59 -9.14 -29.40
N PHE A 167 19.25 -8.08 -30.14
CA PHE A 167 18.12 -8.12 -31.06
C PHE A 167 18.61 -8.80 -32.33
N ALA A 168 18.27 -10.07 -32.50
CA ALA A 168 18.65 -10.84 -33.68
C ALA A 168 17.99 -10.22 -34.93
N ASN A 169 18.81 -9.88 -35.93
CA ASN A 169 18.44 -9.61 -37.33
C ASN A 169 17.56 -8.39 -37.64
N SER A 170 17.45 -7.37 -36.78
CA SER A 170 16.82 -6.11 -37.18
C SER A 170 17.84 -5.11 -37.72
N LYS A 171 17.52 -4.44 -38.84
CA LYS A 171 18.24 -3.25 -39.34
C LYS A 171 18.51 -2.27 -38.19
N SER A 172 19.72 -1.73 -38.14
CA SER A 172 20.11 -0.78 -37.10
C SER A 172 19.28 0.50 -37.22
N VAL A 173 19.16 1.29 -36.15
CA VAL A 173 18.46 2.59 -36.24
C VAL A 173 19.23 3.55 -37.14
N VAL A 174 20.55 3.45 -37.12
CA VAL A 174 21.46 4.23 -37.97
C VAL A 174 21.17 3.92 -39.45
N ASP A 175 20.96 2.66 -39.81
CA ASP A 175 20.63 2.26 -41.19
C ASP A 175 19.26 2.81 -41.65
N LEU A 176 18.34 3.07 -40.71
CA LEU A 176 16.98 3.50 -41.01
C LEU A 176 16.84 5.02 -41.10
N TYR A 177 17.54 5.78 -40.25
CA TYR A 177 17.36 7.22 -40.13
C TYR A 177 18.64 8.03 -40.40
N GLY A 178 19.80 7.38 -40.57
CA GLY A 178 21.09 8.04 -40.69
C GLY A 178 21.76 8.34 -39.34
N GLU A 179 23.07 8.53 -39.37
CA GLU A 179 23.89 8.76 -38.18
C GLU A 179 23.58 10.10 -37.49
N GLU A 180 23.41 11.15 -38.30
CA GLU A 180 23.20 12.52 -37.81
C GLU A 180 21.88 12.67 -37.05
N THR A 181 20.81 12.04 -37.54
CA THR A 181 19.49 12.10 -36.89
C THR A 181 19.49 11.35 -35.57
N VAL A 182 20.17 10.20 -35.50
CA VAL A 182 20.33 9.42 -34.26
C VAL A 182 21.14 10.21 -33.24
N ALA A 183 22.21 10.87 -33.68
CA ALA A 183 23.00 11.74 -32.82
C ALA A 183 22.18 12.94 -32.31
N ALA A 184 21.33 13.56 -33.14
CA ALA A 184 20.44 14.64 -32.74
C ALA A 184 19.43 14.17 -31.67
N VAL A 185 18.78 13.02 -31.86
CA VAL A 185 17.85 12.44 -30.86
C VAL A 185 18.55 12.15 -29.53
N PHE A 186 19.82 11.71 -29.56
CA PHE A 186 20.61 11.50 -28.35
C PHE A 186 20.99 12.82 -27.68
N LYS A 187 21.36 13.84 -28.45
CA LYS A 187 21.65 15.18 -27.94
C LYS A 187 20.43 15.79 -27.24
N ASP A 188 19.26 15.71 -27.86
CA ASP A 188 17.98 16.19 -27.31
C ASP A 188 17.56 15.42 -26.04
N ALA A 189 17.95 14.15 -25.94
CA ALA A 189 17.76 13.35 -24.73
C ALA A 189 18.78 13.66 -23.61
N GLY A 190 19.77 14.54 -23.86
CA GLY A 190 20.85 14.85 -22.93
C GLY A 190 21.93 13.76 -22.84
N LEU A 191 22.07 12.95 -23.88
CA LEU A 191 23.10 11.91 -24.03
C LEU A 191 24.22 12.42 -24.95
N GLY A 192 25.02 13.36 -24.46
CA GLY A 192 26.20 13.86 -25.18
C GLY A 192 27.44 12.98 -24.98
N HIS A 193 28.35 12.98 -25.95
CA HIS A 193 29.60 12.19 -25.96
C HIS A 193 30.67 12.64 -24.93
N GLY A 194 30.33 13.47 -23.96
CA GLY A 194 31.28 14.10 -23.04
C GLY A 194 30.84 14.13 -21.58
N GLY A 195 29.87 13.31 -21.18
CA GLY A 195 29.49 13.19 -19.79
C GLY A 195 30.58 12.48 -18.99
N GLU A 196 31.56 13.24 -18.48
CA GLU A 196 32.58 12.74 -17.55
C GLU A 196 31.87 11.95 -16.44
N LEU A 197 32.21 10.67 -16.32
CA LEU A 197 31.58 9.72 -15.39
C LEU A 197 31.87 10.15 -13.96
N SER A 198 31.11 11.13 -13.46
CA SER A 198 31.26 11.66 -12.11
C SER A 198 31.32 10.50 -11.11
N THR A 199 32.23 10.61 -10.14
CA THR A 199 32.50 9.62 -9.07
C THR A 199 31.34 9.50 -8.06
N THR A 200 30.12 9.74 -8.51
CA THR A 200 28.90 9.60 -7.73
C THR A 200 28.68 8.14 -7.32
N SER A 201 28.04 7.97 -6.16
CA SER A 201 27.74 6.64 -5.62
C SER A 201 26.98 5.76 -6.61
N ALA A 202 27.19 4.45 -6.57
CA ALA A 202 26.53 3.49 -7.48
C ALA A 202 24.99 3.61 -7.50
N LYS A 203 24.38 4.08 -6.39
CA LYS A 203 22.93 4.29 -6.31
C LYS A 203 22.48 5.53 -7.09
N GLN A 204 23.27 6.59 -7.04
CA GLN A 204 23.03 7.83 -7.78
C GLN A 204 23.20 7.60 -9.29
N ARG A 205 24.23 6.84 -9.69
CA ARG A 205 24.42 6.41 -11.08
C ARG A 205 23.22 5.63 -11.64
N ARG A 206 22.68 4.68 -10.88
CA ARG A 206 21.47 3.94 -11.30
C ARG A 206 20.27 4.86 -11.50
N TYR A 207 20.09 5.85 -10.63
CA TYR A 207 18.98 6.81 -10.73
C TYR A 207 19.15 7.76 -11.92
N SER A 208 20.36 8.27 -12.15
CA SER A 208 20.66 9.12 -13.32
C SER A 208 20.47 8.36 -14.62
N ASN A 209 20.96 7.10 -14.70
CA ASN A 209 20.81 6.26 -15.87
C ASN A 209 19.33 5.93 -16.16
N GLU A 210 18.54 5.62 -15.14
CA GLU A 210 17.10 5.39 -15.30
C GLU A 210 16.39 6.66 -15.79
N LYS A 211 16.79 7.83 -15.27
CA LYS A 211 16.25 9.13 -15.71
C LYS A 211 16.60 9.41 -17.17
N GLN A 212 17.86 9.24 -17.57
CA GLN A 212 18.31 9.40 -18.96
C GLN A 212 17.62 8.42 -19.90
N LEU A 213 17.46 7.15 -19.51
CA LEU A 213 16.73 6.15 -20.28
C LEU A 213 15.26 6.57 -20.51
N ARG A 214 14.59 7.10 -19.48
CA ARG A 214 13.21 7.61 -19.62
C ARG A 214 13.14 8.81 -20.56
N GLN A 215 14.10 9.73 -20.50
CA GLN A 215 14.14 10.88 -21.42
C GLN A 215 14.42 10.43 -22.85
N LEU A 216 15.39 9.54 -23.07
CA LEU A 216 15.65 8.98 -24.39
C LEU A 216 14.40 8.32 -24.99
N LYS A 217 13.68 7.50 -24.21
CA LYS A 217 12.44 6.88 -24.69
C LYS A 217 11.36 7.90 -25.04
N LYS A 218 11.28 9.03 -24.33
CA LYS A 218 10.32 10.11 -24.63
C LYS A 218 10.69 10.81 -25.94
N VAL A 219 11.92 11.29 -26.06
CA VAL A 219 12.41 12.01 -27.24
C VAL A 219 12.36 11.13 -28.48
N ALA A 220 12.89 9.90 -28.40
CA ALA A 220 12.85 8.95 -29.50
C ALA A 220 11.40 8.60 -29.91
N LYS A 221 10.47 8.52 -28.96
CA LYS A 221 9.05 8.28 -29.29
C LYS A 221 8.44 9.45 -30.06
N VAL A 222 8.71 10.69 -29.65
CA VAL A 222 8.24 11.90 -30.36
C VAL A 222 8.80 11.93 -31.77
N PHE A 223 10.11 11.70 -31.93
CA PHE A 223 10.76 11.62 -33.23
C PHE A 223 10.18 10.51 -34.12
N VAL A 224 10.01 9.29 -33.61
CA VAL A 224 9.46 8.19 -34.41
C VAL A 224 8.02 8.50 -34.83
N ILE A 225 7.22 9.14 -33.97
CA ILE A 225 5.84 9.55 -34.32
C ILE A 225 5.84 10.62 -35.42
N SER A 226 6.77 11.58 -35.41
CA SER A 226 6.83 12.62 -36.45
C SER A 226 7.24 12.06 -37.82
N GLN A 227 7.90 10.90 -37.85
CA GLN A 227 8.28 10.20 -39.10
C GLN A 227 7.16 9.28 -39.64
N LEU A 228 6.07 9.06 -38.88
CA LEU A 228 4.93 8.27 -39.37
C LEU A 228 4.11 9.05 -40.38
N SER A 229 3.41 8.32 -41.26
CA SER A 229 2.47 8.94 -42.20
C SER A 229 1.32 9.66 -41.45
N PRO A 230 0.71 10.72 -42.01
CA PRO A 230 -0.39 11.43 -41.36
C PRO A 230 -1.57 10.52 -40.96
N GLY A 231 -1.85 9.47 -41.75
CA GLY A 231 -2.86 8.48 -41.43
C GLY A 231 -2.54 7.66 -40.18
N GLU A 232 -1.30 7.20 -40.04
CA GLU A 232 -0.84 6.48 -38.85
C GLU A 232 -0.77 7.39 -37.61
N GLN A 233 -0.41 8.66 -37.79
CA GLN A 233 -0.45 9.67 -36.73
C GLN A 233 -1.90 9.88 -36.24
N ALA A 234 -2.86 9.99 -37.16
CA ALA A 234 -4.28 10.11 -36.84
C ALA A 234 -4.80 8.85 -36.10
N GLU A 235 -4.39 7.64 -36.51
CA GLU A 235 -4.73 6.41 -35.79
C GLU A 235 -4.21 6.41 -34.34
N LEU A 236 -3.00 6.90 -34.11
CA LEU A 236 -2.42 7.02 -32.77
C LEU A 236 -3.15 8.04 -31.90
N GLN A 237 -3.53 9.18 -32.48
CA GLN A 237 -4.27 10.23 -31.78
C GLN A 237 -5.70 9.77 -31.43
N ASN A 238 -6.42 9.21 -32.40
CA ASN A 238 -7.81 8.74 -32.21
C ASN A 238 -7.93 7.61 -31.19
N GLY A 239 -6.91 6.76 -31.08
CA GLY A 239 -6.86 5.68 -30.09
C GLY A 239 -6.47 6.09 -28.67
N GLY A 240 -5.94 7.30 -28.47
CA GLY A 240 -5.38 7.77 -27.19
C GLY A 240 -6.30 8.64 -26.34
N THR A 241 -7.31 9.29 -26.94
CA THR A 241 -7.92 10.49 -26.35
C THR A 241 -8.89 10.26 -25.19
N SER A 242 -9.41 9.05 -24.95
CA SER A 242 -10.46 8.85 -23.93
C SER A 242 -9.98 8.27 -22.59
N SER A 243 -9.01 7.33 -22.58
CA SER A 243 -8.55 6.71 -21.31
C SER A 243 -7.19 7.19 -20.84
N ASP A 244 -6.27 7.47 -21.78
CA ASP A 244 -4.89 7.79 -21.45
C ASP A 244 -4.76 9.27 -21.08
N ASN A 245 -5.53 10.17 -21.72
CA ASN A 245 -5.60 11.59 -21.34
C ASN A 245 -6.12 11.79 -19.91
N ALA A 246 -7.17 11.06 -19.49
CA ALA A 246 -7.66 11.12 -18.11
C ALA A 246 -6.64 10.59 -17.08
N CYS A 247 -5.70 9.74 -17.50
CA CYS A 247 -4.61 9.26 -16.65
C CYS A 247 -3.47 10.29 -16.58
N VAL A 248 -3.11 10.90 -17.72
CA VAL A 248 -2.07 11.94 -17.80
C VAL A 248 -2.50 13.21 -17.05
N GLU A 249 -3.75 13.63 -17.19
CA GLU A 249 -4.28 14.79 -16.47
C GLU A 249 -4.35 14.55 -14.96
N LYS A 250 -4.68 13.32 -14.53
CA LYS A 250 -4.55 12.90 -13.13
C LYS A 250 -3.10 12.92 -12.64
N GLN A 251 -2.16 12.44 -13.45
CA GLN A 251 -0.74 12.46 -13.11
C GLN A 251 -0.18 13.88 -13.02
N LEU A 252 -0.55 14.77 -13.95
CA LEU A 252 -0.21 16.19 -13.88
C LEU A 252 -0.79 16.85 -12.63
N GLY A 253 -2.04 16.53 -12.28
CA GLY A 253 -2.65 16.99 -11.02
C GLY A 253 -1.93 16.46 -9.77
N GLU A 254 -1.50 15.19 -9.77
CA GLU A 254 -0.73 14.59 -8.67
C GLU A 254 0.67 15.19 -8.56
N ASP A 255 1.38 15.39 -9.67
CA ASP A 255 2.71 16.00 -9.71
C ASP A 255 2.65 17.48 -9.27
N GLN A 256 1.63 18.23 -9.71
CA GLN A 256 1.38 19.60 -9.25
C GLN A 256 1.02 19.64 -7.76
N ALA A 257 0.21 18.70 -7.27
CA ALA A 257 -0.11 18.60 -5.84
C ALA A 257 1.11 18.22 -5.00
N GLU A 258 1.99 17.34 -5.51
CA GLU A 258 3.25 17.00 -4.86
C GLU A 258 4.21 18.18 -4.84
N ALA A 259 4.37 18.90 -5.96
CA ALA A 259 5.15 20.13 -6.04
C ALA A 259 4.62 21.19 -5.06
N ALA A 260 3.31 21.41 -4.99
CA ALA A 260 2.66 22.30 -4.03
C ALA A 260 2.92 21.85 -2.58
N ARG A 261 2.91 20.55 -2.31
CA ARG A 261 3.21 20.01 -0.97
C ARG A 261 4.67 20.18 -0.58
N VAL A 262 5.60 20.06 -1.54
CA VAL A 262 7.03 20.30 -1.32
C VAL A 262 7.26 21.79 -1.07
N ALA A 263 6.67 22.67 -1.89
CA ALA A 263 6.72 24.12 -1.70
C ALA A 263 6.13 24.54 -0.34
N ALA A 264 4.97 24.02 0.05
CA ALA A 264 4.36 24.30 1.35
C ALA A 264 5.24 23.84 2.54
N LYS A 265 5.96 22.72 2.39
CA LYS A 265 6.93 22.27 3.40
C LYS A 265 8.15 23.19 3.47
N ALA A 266 8.63 23.70 2.34
CA ALA A 266 9.72 24.67 2.28
C ALA A 266 9.31 25.99 2.94
N ALA A 267 8.17 26.56 2.55
CA ALA A 267 7.61 27.76 3.16
C ALA A 267 7.39 27.63 4.68
N LYS A 268 6.91 26.46 5.15
CA LYS A 268 6.77 26.20 6.60
C LYS A 268 8.11 26.11 7.33
N LYS A 269 9.18 25.66 6.68
CA LYS A 269 10.53 25.67 7.26
C LYS A 269 11.08 27.09 7.34
N GLU A 270 10.90 27.88 6.27
CA GLU A 270 11.29 29.29 6.21
C GLU A 270 10.56 30.15 7.25
N ALA A 271 9.24 29.99 7.36
CA ALA A 271 8.45 30.66 8.39
C ALA A 271 8.92 30.31 9.82
N LYS A 272 9.29 29.05 10.06
CA LYS A 272 9.86 28.61 11.35
C LYS A 272 11.26 29.16 11.60
N SER A 273 12.10 29.33 10.58
CA SER A 273 13.41 29.98 10.75
C SER A 273 13.27 31.47 11.00
N ALA A 274 12.35 32.15 10.31
CA ALA A 274 12.05 33.56 10.52
C ALA A 274 11.50 33.82 11.93
N GLN A 275 10.54 33.00 12.40
CA GLN A 275 10.05 33.09 13.79
C GLN A 275 11.19 32.90 14.80
N LYS A 276 12.08 31.93 14.56
CA LYS A 276 13.26 31.69 15.41
C LYS A 276 14.28 32.84 15.37
N GLN A 277 14.32 33.66 14.32
CA GLN A 277 15.16 34.85 14.25
C GLN A 277 14.54 35.95 15.11
N LYS A 278 13.23 36.22 14.96
CA LYS A 278 12.49 37.17 15.81
C LYS A 278 12.59 36.82 17.30
N ASP A 279 12.43 35.54 17.65
CA ASP A 279 12.58 35.08 19.04
C ASP A 279 14.02 35.27 19.59
N ARG A 280 15.04 35.35 18.73
CA ARG A 280 16.42 35.65 19.13
C ARG A 280 16.64 37.15 19.25
N GLU A 281 16.08 37.95 18.35
CA GLU A 281 16.10 39.42 18.41
C GLU A 281 15.46 39.90 19.72
N MET A 282 14.26 39.40 20.05
CA MET A 282 13.57 39.72 21.31
C MET A 282 14.42 39.37 22.53
N LYS A 283 15.07 38.19 22.55
CA LYS A 283 15.92 37.76 23.68
C LYS A 283 17.24 38.51 23.79
N ALA A 284 17.79 38.98 22.67
CA ALA A 284 18.96 39.84 22.67
C ALA A 284 18.59 41.22 23.24
N TRP A 285 17.44 41.75 22.79
CA TRP A 285 16.87 43.01 23.27
C TRP A 285 16.55 42.98 24.77
N GLU A 286 15.86 41.93 25.26
CA GLU A 286 15.58 41.73 26.70
C GLU A 286 16.86 41.70 27.57
N LYS A 287 17.99 41.32 26.98
CA LYS A 287 19.29 41.25 27.67
C LYS A 287 20.16 42.49 27.47
N GLY A 288 19.70 43.47 26.69
CA GLY A 288 20.47 44.68 26.39
C GLY A 288 21.75 44.43 25.60
N ILE A 289 21.84 43.34 24.82
CA ILE A 289 23.02 43.00 24.00
C ILE A 289 22.65 42.93 22.52
N THR A 290 23.64 43.08 21.65
CA THR A 290 23.43 42.97 20.20
C THR A 290 23.09 41.53 19.80
N ILE A 291 22.40 41.36 18.66
CA ILE A 291 22.02 40.01 18.19
C ILE A 291 23.23 39.13 17.88
N GLU A 292 24.30 39.72 17.35
CA GLU A 292 25.54 39.01 17.02
C GLU A 292 26.23 38.49 18.27
N GLU A 293 26.31 39.33 19.30
CA GLU A 293 26.89 38.96 20.59
C GLU A 293 26.06 37.88 21.31
N TYR A 294 24.72 37.97 21.23
CA TYR A 294 23.84 36.92 21.74
C TYR A 294 24.03 35.58 21.00
N LEU A 295 24.22 35.61 19.67
CA LEU A 295 24.51 34.40 18.89
C LEU A 295 25.86 33.80 19.30
N ARG A 296 26.89 34.62 19.48
CA ARG A 296 28.22 34.22 19.93
C ARG A 296 28.20 33.54 21.31
N GLN A 297 27.58 34.18 22.31
CA GLN A 297 27.41 33.59 23.65
C GLN A 297 26.66 32.25 23.61
N ARG A 298 25.67 32.12 22.71
CA ARG A 298 24.92 30.86 22.54
C ARG A 298 25.76 29.76 21.91
N GLU A 299 26.63 30.10 20.97
CA GLU A 299 27.57 29.15 20.35
C GLU A 299 28.63 28.70 21.34
N GLU A 300 29.21 29.63 22.12
CA GLU A 300 30.14 29.31 23.22
C GLU A 300 29.47 28.40 24.26
N LYS A 301 28.21 28.66 24.63
CA LYS A 301 27.44 27.78 25.55
C LYS A 301 27.12 26.40 24.96
N LYS A 302 26.94 26.30 23.64
CA LYS A 302 26.76 25.00 22.96
C LYS A 302 28.08 24.24 22.89
N ALA A 303 29.18 24.94 22.60
CA ALA A 303 30.52 24.38 22.56
C ALA A 303 30.92 23.84 23.94
N SER A 304 30.69 24.61 25.02
CA SER A 304 30.97 24.15 26.38
C SER A 304 30.09 22.95 26.77
N LYS A 305 28.79 22.96 26.43
CA LYS A 305 27.91 21.80 26.68
C LYS A 305 28.29 20.57 25.86
N SER A 306 28.82 20.76 24.65
CA SER A 306 29.34 19.66 23.84
C SER A 306 30.62 19.09 24.45
N LYS A 307 31.55 19.96 24.87
CA LYS A 307 32.78 19.56 25.57
C LYS A 307 32.49 18.77 26.85
N LEU A 308 31.60 19.28 27.70
CA LEU A 308 31.10 18.58 28.89
C LEU A 308 30.45 17.22 28.56
N ARG A 309 29.79 17.07 27.41
CA ARG A 309 29.22 15.79 26.97
C ARG A 309 30.29 14.81 26.50
N THR A 310 31.33 15.27 25.82
CA THR A 310 32.46 14.42 25.41
C THR A 310 33.30 14.01 26.61
N GLU A 311 33.60 14.95 27.51
CA GLU A 311 34.33 14.68 28.76
C GLU A 311 33.54 13.71 29.66
N ASN A 312 32.22 13.92 29.82
CA ASN A 312 31.39 12.98 30.55
C ASN A 312 31.25 11.62 29.84
N ALA A 313 31.25 11.57 28.50
CA ALA A 313 31.21 10.31 27.76
C ALA A 313 32.52 9.51 27.89
N GLU A 314 33.67 10.18 28.00
CA GLU A 314 34.96 9.54 28.30
C GLU A 314 35.03 9.09 29.77
N SER A 315 34.43 9.83 30.70
CA SER A 315 34.33 9.39 32.11
C SER A 315 33.29 8.28 32.36
N LEU A 316 32.44 7.97 31.38
CA LEU A 316 31.43 6.90 31.43
C LEU A 316 31.94 5.56 30.88
N ALA A 317 33.25 5.32 30.95
CA ALA A 317 33.81 3.97 31.00
C ALA A 317 33.45 3.34 32.36
N MET A 318 32.20 2.87 32.46
CA MET A 318 31.62 2.05 33.55
C MET A 318 31.79 2.57 34.99
N PRO A 319 30.85 3.39 35.51
CA PRO A 319 30.58 3.38 36.93
C PRO A 319 29.68 2.18 37.27
N ALA A 320 30.13 1.38 38.24
CA ALA A 320 29.32 0.37 38.88
C ALA A 320 27.99 0.98 39.36
N PHE A 321 26.91 0.23 39.19
CA PHE A 321 25.56 0.56 39.64
C PHE A 321 25.54 0.65 41.17
N VAL A 322 25.72 1.86 41.71
CA VAL A 322 25.48 2.14 43.12
C VAL A 322 23.98 2.28 43.32
N VAL A 323 23.40 1.27 43.97
CA VAL A 323 22.04 1.31 44.48
C VAL A 323 22.05 2.24 45.68
N ASP A 324 21.47 3.43 45.51
CA ASP A 324 21.18 4.31 46.64
C ASP A 324 20.02 3.70 47.44
N SER A 325 20.32 3.26 48.67
CA SER A 325 19.40 2.59 49.58
C SER A 325 18.82 3.53 50.64
N VAL A 326 19.11 4.83 50.58
CA VAL A 326 18.54 5.82 51.50
C VAL A 326 17.42 6.56 50.78
N GLY A 327 16.18 6.13 51.06
CA GLY A 327 14.97 6.69 50.48
C GLY A 327 14.80 8.15 50.87
N ASP A 328 14.74 9.01 49.86
CA ASP A 328 14.43 10.43 50.01
C ASP A 328 12.91 10.61 50.06
N ASP A 329 12.37 10.87 51.25
CA ASP A 329 10.91 10.95 51.54
C ASP A 329 10.21 12.17 50.91
N SER A 330 10.94 13.03 50.19
CA SER A 330 10.42 14.28 49.60
C SER A 330 9.76 14.11 48.22
N LEU A 331 9.70 12.89 47.66
CA LEU A 331 9.15 12.62 46.31
C LEU A 331 7.69 12.13 46.28
N THR A 332 6.94 12.20 47.37
CA THR A 332 5.49 11.94 47.39
C THR A 332 4.69 13.11 46.83
N ALA A 333 4.91 13.47 45.57
CA ALA A 333 3.96 14.28 44.82
C ALA A 333 2.71 13.43 44.56
N GLN A 334 1.67 13.65 45.39
CA GLN A 334 0.39 12.97 45.37
C GLN A 334 -0.19 12.88 43.94
N ALA A 335 -0.06 11.69 43.33
CA ALA A 335 -0.80 11.36 42.13
C ALA A 335 -2.24 11.05 42.55
N ASN A 336 -3.19 11.95 42.22
CA ASN A 336 -4.61 11.74 42.46
C ASN A 336 -5.07 10.44 41.76
N GLN A 337 -5.26 9.38 42.53
CA GLN A 337 -5.78 8.10 42.07
C GLN A 337 -7.31 8.16 42.09
N VAL A 338 -7.94 7.92 40.94
CA VAL A 338 -9.39 7.76 40.88
C VAL A 338 -9.69 6.28 41.09
N VAL A 339 -10.31 5.98 42.23
CA VAL A 339 -10.69 4.64 42.67
C VAL A 339 -12.19 4.45 42.45
N ASP A 340 -12.63 3.28 41.99
CA ASP A 340 -14.07 2.98 41.88
C ASP A 340 -14.71 2.66 43.24
N ALA A 341 -16.04 2.57 43.26
CA ALA A 341 -16.83 2.17 44.44
C ALA A 341 -16.44 0.82 45.08
N THR A 342 -15.61 0.00 44.41
CA THR A 342 -15.08 -1.27 44.93
C THR A 342 -13.62 -1.21 45.38
N GLY A 343 -13.00 -0.03 45.45
CA GLY A 343 -11.62 0.13 45.92
C GLY A 343 -10.52 -0.16 44.89
N ASN A 344 -10.88 -0.47 43.63
CA ASN A 344 -9.90 -0.71 42.57
C ASN A 344 -9.47 0.59 41.86
N VAL A 345 -8.17 0.82 41.78
CA VAL A 345 -7.57 2.00 41.12
C VAL A 345 -7.72 1.84 39.60
N ARG A 346 -8.65 2.57 38.98
CA ARG A 346 -8.89 2.46 37.52
C ARG A 346 -8.06 3.42 36.67
N ASN A 347 -7.64 4.56 37.22
CA ASN A 347 -6.84 5.54 36.47
C ASN A 347 -5.78 6.20 37.36
N THR A 348 -4.51 6.07 36.98
CA THR A 348 -3.43 6.93 37.48
C THR A 348 -3.41 8.22 36.67
N THR A 349 -3.77 9.32 37.32
CA THR A 349 -3.80 10.65 36.71
C THR A 349 -2.38 11.22 36.69
N MET A 350 -1.61 10.92 35.65
CA MET A 350 -0.45 11.77 35.35
C MET A 350 -0.97 13.09 34.78
N LYS A 351 -0.45 14.20 35.31
CA LYS A 351 -1.02 15.56 35.29
C LYS A 351 -1.29 16.18 33.90
N GLU A 352 -0.99 15.50 32.80
CA GLU A 352 -1.23 16.04 31.45
C GLU A 352 -2.05 15.16 30.50
N VAL A 353 -2.18 13.84 30.69
CA VAL A 353 -3.21 13.06 29.97
C VAL A 353 -3.55 11.75 30.71
N PRO A 354 -4.80 11.52 31.14
CA PRO A 354 -5.19 10.24 31.73
C PRO A 354 -5.20 9.16 30.64
N ILE A 355 -4.23 8.25 30.71
CA ILE A 355 -4.22 7.02 29.93
C ILE A 355 -4.60 5.90 30.89
N PRO A 356 -5.71 5.17 30.64
CA PRO A 356 -6.02 3.98 31.41
C PRO A 356 -4.84 3.01 31.27
N SER A 357 -4.22 2.65 32.38
CA SER A 357 -3.10 1.69 32.44
C SER A 357 -3.51 0.33 31.90
N ASP A 358 -4.80 0.01 32.00
CA ASP A 358 -5.35 -1.26 31.58
C ASP A 358 -5.84 -1.24 30.13
N THR A 359 -5.08 -1.91 29.25
CA THR A 359 -5.38 -2.02 27.82
C THR A 359 -6.70 -2.74 27.53
N ALA A 360 -7.22 -3.53 28.49
CA ALA A 360 -8.48 -4.27 28.35
C ALA A 360 -9.71 -3.35 28.31
N ILE A 361 -9.70 -2.23 29.05
CA ILE A 361 -10.83 -1.29 29.16
C ILE A 361 -11.17 -0.65 27.80
N GLY A 362 -10.18 -0.57 26.89
CA GLY A 362 -10.37 -0.07 25.54
C GLY A 362 -10.83 -1.10 24.52
N ASN A 363 -10.86 -2.39 24.83
CA ASN A 363 -11.15 -3.41 23.82
C ASN A 363 -12.67 -3.52 23.58
N GLY A 364 -13.11 -3.26 22.34
CA GLY A 364 -14.52 -3.37 21.93
C GLY A 364 -15.33 -2.08 21.94
N ILE A 365 -14.87 -1.01 22.59
CA ILE A 365 -15.54 0.30 22.55
C ILE A 365 -15.15 1.05 21.28
N GLU A 366 -16.12 1.54 20.50
CA GLU A 366 -15.87 2.38 19.33
C GLU A 366 -15.09 3.66 19.72
N ALA A 367 -14.05 4.02 18.96
CA ALA A 367 -13.22 5.18 19.26
C ALA A 367 -14.02 6.51 19.36
N LYS A 368 -15.17 6.58 18.68
CA LYS A 368 -16.07 7.74 18.72
C LYS A 368 -16.86 7.85 20.03
N LYS A 369 -17.05 6.74 20.76
CA LYS A 369 -17.75 6.74 22.06
C LYS A 369 -16.83 7.12 23.22
N LEU A 370 -15.51 7.18 22.99
CA LEU A 370 -14.57 7.68 23.98
C LEU A 370 -14.59 9.22 24.06
N PRO A 371 -14.36 9.80 25.25
CA PRO A 371 -14.12 11.23 25.43
C PRO A 371 -12.98 11.71 24.52
N LYS A 372 -13.15 12.92 23.93
CA LYS A 372 -12.14 13.56 23.05
C LYS A 372 -10.69 13.49 23.59
N PRO A 373 -10.40 13.74 24.88
CA PRO A 373 -9.03 13.67 25.39
C PRO A 373 -8.42 12.26 25.35
N VAL A 374 -9.24 11.21 25.47
CA VAL A 374 -8.79 9.80 25.52
C VAL A 374 -8.53 9.22 24.12
N ARG A 375 -9.07 9.83 23.05
CA ARG A 375 -8.96 9.32 21.69
C ARG A 375 -7.53 9.32 21.16
N LYS A 376 -6.77 10.41 21.37
CA LYS A 376 -5.38 10.54 20.88
C LYS A 376 -4.43 9.54 21.58
N PRO A 377 -4.42 9.43 22.93
CA PRO A 377 -3.60 8.44 23.62
C PRO A 377 -3.94 7.01 23.24
N ARG A 378 -5.23 6.66 23.11
CA ARG A 378 -5.63 5.33 22.64
C ARG A 378 -5.11 5.05 21.23
N ALA A 379 -5.20 6.02 20.32
CA ALA A 379 -4.67 5.87 18.97
C ALA A 379 -3.15 5.64 18.96
N GLN A 380 -2.40 6.38 19.80
CA GLN A 380 -0.95 6.20 19.95
C GLN A 380 -0.60 4.85 20.59
N SER A 381 -1.33 4.43 21.61
CA SER A 381 -1.14 3.13 22.26
C SER A 381 -1.40 1.98 21.28
N MET A 382 -2.53 2.02 20.55
CA MET A 382 -2.84 1.05 19.50
C MET A 382 -1.80 1.06 18.36
N HIS A 383 -1.21 2.21 18.04
CA HIS A 383 -0.11 2.30 17.07
C HIS A 383 1.14 1.59 17.58
N LYS A 384 1.58 1.89 18.81
CA LYS A 384 2.72 1.24 19.46
C LYS A 384 2.50 -0.27 19.57
N GLU A 385 1.30 -0.72 19.90
CA GLU A 385 0.96 -2.13 19.98
C GLU A 385 0.99 -2.80 18.59
N ARG A 386 0.49 -2.13 17.55
CA ARG A 386 0.61 -2.60 16.16
C ARG A 386 2.07 -2.69 15.71
N GLU A 387 2.89 -1.72 16.08
CA GLU A 387 4.33 -1.73 15.81
C GLU A 387 5.03 -2.87 16.55
N ALA A 388 4.70 -3.11 17.83
CA ALA A 388 5.21 -4.23 18.61
C ALA A 388 4.78 -5.59 18.03
N LYS A 389 3.52 -5.72 17.60
CA LYS A 389 3.02 -6.93 16.91
C LYS A 389 3.66 -7.13 15.54
N ASN A 390 3.96 -6.05 14.82
CA ASN A 390 4.62 -6.13 13.51
C ASN A 390 6.11 -6.46 13.67
N SER A 391 6.78 -5.88 14.66
CA SER A 391 8.19 -6.16 14.96
C SER A 391 8.38 -7.57 15.48
N SER A 392 7.48 -8.09 16.33
CA SER A 392 7.51 -9.49 16.77
C SER A 392 7.30 -10.46 15.61
N LYS A 393 6.33 -10.20 14.73
CA LYS A 393 6.14 -11.00 13.49
C LYS A 393 7.36 -10.93 12.56
N ALA A 394 8.06 -9.80 12.49
CA ALA A 394 9.29 -9.67 11.72
C ALA A 394 10.43 -10.47 12.35
N ARG A 395 10.62 -10.37 13.67
CA ARG A 395 11.61 -11.14 14.44
C ARG A 395 11.40 -12.65 14.29
N VAL A 396 10.16 -13.14 14.43
CA VAL A 396 9.83 -14.56 14.22
C VAL A 396 10.14 -15.01 12.79
N LYS A 397 9.89 -14.18 11.78
CA LYS A 397 10.24 -14.50 10.38
C LYS A 397 11.75 -14.55 10.18
N ILE A 398 12.51 -13.65 10.80
CA ILE A 398 13.97 -13.62 10.73
C ILE A 398 14.54 -14.86 11.43
N ALA A 399 14.08 -15.17 12.64
CA ALA A 399 14.49 -16.36 13.39
C ALA A 399 14.22 -17.66 12.62
N LYS A 400 13.03 -17.82 12.03
CA LYS A 400 12.71 -18.98 11.16
C LYS A 400 13.61 -19.04 9.93
N GLN A 401 13.98 -17.88 9.36
CA GLN A 401 14.89 -17.84 8.23
C GLN A 401 16.30 -18.27 8.68
N GLU A 402 16.79 -17.75 9.80
CA GLU A 402 18.13 -18.05 10.32
C GLU A 402 18.28 -19.51 10.75
N SER A 403 17.28 -20.07 11.42
CA SER A 403 17.26 -21.49 11.77
C SER A 403 17.32 -22.38 10.52
N LEU A 404 16.57 -22.02 9.47
CA LEU A 404 16.61 -22.77 8.20
C LEU A 404 17.96 -22.62 7.49
N THR A 405 18.59 -21.44 7.57
CA THR A 405 19.92 -21.24 6.97
C THR A 405 20.99 -22.09 7.61
N LEU A 406 21.01 -22.20 8.94
CA LEU A 406 21.96 -23.05 9.64
C LEU A 406 21.73 -24.53 9.32
N ARG A 407 20.47 -24.96 9.18
CA ARG A 407 20.15 -26.32 8.74
C ARG A 407 20.58 -26.60 7.31
N ILE A 408 20.36 -25.68 6.37
CA ILE A 408 20.84 -25.80 4.99
C ILE A 408 22.35 -25.99 4.96
N LEU A 409 23.09 -25.17 5.72
CA LEU A 409 24.55 -25.25 5.79
C LEU A 409 25.00 -26.59 6.39
N THR A 410 24.39 -27.01 7.49
CA THR A 410 24.71 -28.27 8.18
C THR A 410 24.47 -29.48 7.27
N GLU A 411 23.32 -29.53 6.59
CA GLU A 411 23.00 -30.62 5.65
C GLU A 411 23.85 -30.54 4.38
N SER A 412 24.20 -29.33 3.91
CA SER A 412 25.11 -29.17 2.77
C SER A 412 26.53 -29.69 3.06
N ARG A 413 26.99 -29.61 4.31
CA ARG A 413 28.26 -30.23 4.74
C ARG A 413 28.20 -31.76 4.80
N LYS A 414 27.03 -32.32 5.16
CA LYS A 414 26.84 -33.78 5.25
C LYS A 414 26.65 -34.42 3.88
N ALA A 415 26.07 -33.68 2.95
CA ALA A 415 25.76 -34.19 1.63
C ALA A 415 27.03 -34.52 0.84
N GLU A 416 27.04 -35.70 0.23
CA GLU A 416 28.09 -36.12 -0.69
C GLU A 416 28.16 -35.21 -1.92
N LYS A 417 29.35 -35.13 -2.54
CA LYS A 417 29.59 -34.35 -3.76
C LYS A 417 28.63 -34.80 -4.86
N GLY A 418 27.61 -34.00 -5.14
CA GLY A 418 26.64 -34.24 -6.21
C GLY A 418 25.19 -34.02 -5.82
N THR A 419 24.86 -34.13 -4.52
CA THR A 419 23.48 -33.96 -4.04
C THR A 419 23.11 -32.48 -4.01
N LYS A 420 22.20 -32.06 -4.90
CA LYS A 420 21.80 -30.65 -5.04
C LYS A 420 20.61 -30.25 -4.16
N ARG A 421 19.84 -31.21 -3.65
CA ARG A 421 18.62 -30.99 -2.87
C ARG A 421 18.48 -32.00 -1.75
N ALA A 422 17.91 -31.58 -0.63
CA ALA A 422 17.57 -32.45 0.49
C ALA A 422 16.25 -32.04 1.14
N THR A 423 15.69 -32.93 1.95
CA THR A 423 14.52 -32.65 2.78
C THR A 423 14.99 -32.14 4.14
N ILE A 424 14.67 -30.89 4.47
CA ILE A 424 15.17 -30.22 5.68
C ILE A 424 14.01 -29.72 6.52
N GLY A 425 13.80 -30.32 7.70
CA GLY A 425 12.76 -29.89 8.66
C GLY A 425 11.34 -29.96 8.09
N GLY A 426 11.02 -31.02 7.33
CA GLY A 426 9.72 -31.20 6.69
C GLY A 426 9.51 -30.38 5.41
N LEU A 427 10.51 -29.61 4.98
CA LEU A 427 10.49 -28.94 3.68
C LEU A 427 11.19 -29.83 2.64
N GLU A 428 10.43 -30.28 1.65
CA GLU A 428 10.94 -30.98 0.47
C GLU A 428 11.67 -30.03 -0.49
N ASP A 429 12.60 -30.56 -1.29
CA ASP A 429 13.29 -29.85 -2.37
C ASP A 429 14.11 -28.62 -1.91
N VAL A 430 14.71 -28.66 -0.72
CA VAL A 430 15.55 -27.55 -0.25
C VAL A 430 16.91 -27.61 -0.97
N PRO A 431 17.31 -26.57 -1.73
CA PRO A 431 18.57 -26.58 -2.45
C PRO A 431 19.74 -26.49 -1.48
N LEU A 432 20.67 -27.42 -1.61
CA LEU A 432 21.94 -27.43 -0.91
C LEU A 432 22.93 -26.48 -1.61
N ILE A 433 23.88 -25.94 -0.85
CA ILE A 433 24.91 -25.04 -1.38
C ILE A 433 26.28 -25.71 -1.33
N ALA A 434 27.19 -25.32 -2.21
CA ALA A 434 28.58 -25.76 -2.10
C ALA A 434 29.21 -25.09 -0.86
N VAL A 435 29.61 -25.91 0.11
CA VAL A 435 30.32 -25.45 1.30
C VAL A 435 31.80 -25.78 1.11
N THR A 436 32.65 -24.77 1.25
CA THR A 436 34.12 -24.91 1.20
C THR A 436 34.74 -25.00 2.59
N SER A 437 34.05 -24.51 3.62
CA SER A 437 34.52 -24.54 5.00
C SER A 437 34.53 -25.95 5.61
N LYS A 438 35.61 -26.28 6.34
CA LYS A 438 35.79 -27.60 6.95
C LYS A 438 34.86 -27.80 8.16
N LYS A 439 34.65 -29.06 8.57
CA LYS A 439 33.87 -29.39 9.78
C LYS A 439 34.55 -28.78 11.01
N GLY A 440 33.83 -27.93 11.74
CA GLY A 440 34.34 -27.21 12.91
C GLY A 440 34.71 -25.75 12.66
N GLU A 441 34.93 -25.35 11.40
CA GLU A 441 35.18 -23.95 11.06
C GLU A 441 33.88 -23.14 11.02
N ALA A 442 33.98 -21.87 11.40
CA ALA A 442 32.91 -20.90 11.24
C ALA A 442 32.55 -20.72 9.76
N TRP A 443 31.26 -20.56 9.48
CA TRP A 443 30.76 -20.39 8.11
C TRP A 443 31.26 -19.08 7.50
N THR A 444 31.71 -19.14 6.25
CA THR A 444 32.13 -17.91 5.54
C THR A 444 30.93 -17.00 5.28
N LYS A 445 31.17 -15.69 5.17
CA LYS A 445 30.11 -14.71 4.85
C LYS A 445 29.42 -15.03 3.51
N ALA A 446 30.15 -15.58 2.55
CA ALA A 446 29.63 -15.97 1.24
C ALA A 446 28.66 -17.17 1.34
N GLU A 447 29.04 -18.24 2.05
CA GLU A 447 28.19 -19.39 2.33
C GLU A 447 26.91 -18.98 3.06
N MET A 448 27.03 -18.18 4.12
CA MET A 448 25.88 -17.64 4.86
C MET A 448 24.93 -16.83 3.96
N LYS A 449 25.47 -16.02 3.05
CA LYS A 449 24.66 -15.23 2.10
C LYS A 449 23.94 -16.13 1.09
N GLN A 450 24.60 -17.16 0.56
CA GLN A 450 24.00 -18.13 -0.34
C GLN A 450 22.90 -18.94 0.36
N ALA A 451 23.18 -19.47 1.56
CA ALA A 451 22.21 -20.18 2.39
C ALA A 451 20.99 -19.31 2.72
N ARG A 452 21.20 -18.03 3.11
CA ARG A 452 20.11 -17.06 3.35
C ARG A 452 19.24 -16.86 2.12
N THR A 453 19.82 -16.84 0.93
CA THR A 453 19.09 -16.72 -0.32
C THR A 453 18.27 -17.98 -0.62
N ALA A 454 18.86 -19.17 -0.40
CA ALA A 454 18.18 -20.46 -0.52
C ALA A 454 16.99 -20.56 0.45
N ALA A 455 17.19 -20.28 1.74
CA ALA A 455 16.15 -20.29 2.77
C ALA A 455 14.98 -19.34 2.45
N ARG A 456 15.25 -18.13 1.93
CA ARG A 456 14.20 -17.19 1.52
C ARG A 456 13.36 -17.73 0.37
N ARG A 457 14.01 -18.36 -0.62
CA ARG A 457 13.33 -18.95 -1.78
C ARG A 457 12.44 -20.13 -1.36
N THR A 458 12.94 -21.02 -0.50
CA THR A 458 12.17 -22.17 -0.01
C THR A 458 10.95 -21.75 0.81
N ILE A 459 11.12 -20.85 1.78
CA ILE A 459 9.99 -20.31 2.58
C ILE A 459 8.95 -19.62 1.68
N LYS A 460 9.39 -18.91 0.62
CA LYS A 460 8.47 -18.27 -0.34
C LYS A 460 7.71 -19.31 -1.17
N ASN A 461 8.37 -20.38 -1.59
CA ASN A 461 7.74 -21.46 -2.35
C ASN A 461 6.75 -22.27 -1.50
N GLU A 462 7.10 -22.56 -0.24
CA GLU A 462 6.20 -23.18 0.73
C GLU A 462 4.93 -22.35 0.94
N LYS A 463 5.07 -21.03 1.10
CA LYS A 463 3.92 -20.10 1.19
C LYS A 463 3.05 -20.11 -0.07
N LYS A 464 3.66 -20.23 -1.26
CA LYS A 464 2.90 -20.35 -2.51
C LYS A 464 2.18 -21.70 -2.60
N LYS A 465 2.83 -22.80 -2.22
CA LYS A 465 2.23 -24.15 -2.17
C LYS A 465 1.03 -24.15 -1.21
N THR A 466 1.18 -23.67 0.02
CA THR A 466 0.10 -23.57 1.01
C THR A 466 -1.03 -22.63 0.59
N LYS A 467 -0.74 -21.52 -0.10
CA LYS A 467 -1.77 -20.66 -0.68
C LYS A 467 -2.54 -21.40 -1.79
N LYS A 468 -1.85 -22.11 -2.69
CA LYS A 468 -2.49 -22.90 -3.76
C LYS A 468 -3.38 -24.00 -3.21
N THR A 469 -2.95 -24.73 -2.17
CA THR A 469 -3.78 -25.76 -1.53
C THR A 469 -5.01 -25.19 -0.83
N LYS A 470 -4.88 -24.04 -0.14
CA LYS A 470 -6.02 -23.33 0.46
C LYS A 470 -7.03 -22.86 -0.60
N MET A 471 -6.56 -22.25 -1.69
CA MET A 471 -7.44 -21.79 -2.79
C MET A 471 -8.12 -22.96 -3.52
N GLY A 472 -7.39 -24.05 -3.79
CA GLY A 472 -7.94 -25.23 -4.46
C GLY A 472 -9.00 -25.97 -3.63
N ARG A 473 -8.88 -25.96 -2.29
CA ARG A 473 -9.92 -26.51 -1.39
C ARG A 473 -11.16 -25.62 -1.34
N GLY A 474 -11.00 -24.29 -1.41
CA GLY A 474 -12.12 -23.36 -1.50
C GLY A 474 -12.95 -23.57 -2.77
N ALA A 475 -12.29 -23.65 -3.92
CA ALA A 475 -12.97 -23.86 -5.21
C ALA A 475 -13.74 -25.19 -5.29
N LYS A 476 -13.22 -26.28 -4.68
CA LYS A 476 -13.93 -27.57 -4.67
C LYS A 476 -15.15 -27.61 -3.74
N LYS A 477 -15.19 -26.78 -2.68
CA LYS A 477 -16.30 -26.79 -1.72
C LYS A 477 -17.56 -26.12 -2.28
N TYR A 478 -17.41 -25.10 -3.12
CA TYR A 478 -18.55 -24.47 -3.80
C TYR A 478 -19.17 -25.36 -4.90
N LYS A 479 -18.36 -26.14 -5.60
CA LYS A 479 -18.84 -27.03 -6.68
C LYS A 479 -19.70 -28.22 -6.23
N LYS A 480 -19.67 -28.56 -4.93
CA LYS A 480 -20.45 -29.69 -4.36
C LYS A 480 -21.81 -29.29 -3.79
N VAL A 481 -22.09 -27.99 -3.65
CA VAL A 481 -23.37 -27.47 -3.14
C VAL A 481 -24.32 -27.12 -4.28
N SER A 482 -23.83 -26.80 -5.49
CA SER A 482 -24.71 -26.53 -6.66
C SER A 482 -25.17 -27.78 -7.43
N ARG A 483 -25.01 -28.98 -6.84
CA ARG A 483 -25.41 -30.27 -7.43
C ARG A 483 -26.41 -31.04 -6.54
N LYS A 484 -27.03 -30.36 -5.59
CA LYS A 484 -28.19 -30.87 -4.85
C LYS A 484 -29.37 -29.96 -5.07
#